data_AF-A0A1F5ZMG3-F1
#
_entry.id   AF-A0A1F5ZMG3-F1
#
_cell.length_a   1.000
_cell.length_b   1.000
_cell.length_c   1.000
_cell.angle_alpha   90.00
_cell.angle_beta   90.00
_cell.angle_gamma   90.00
#
_symmetry.space_group_name_H-M   'P 1'
#
loop_
_entity.id
_entity.type
_entity.pdbx_description
1 polymer ?
#
loop_
_entity_poly.entity_id
_entity_poly.type
_entity_poly.pdbx_seq_one_letter_code
_entity_poly.pdbx_strand_id
1 'polypeptide(L)'
;MNETIKKLLKRYVQLTSWFVANESNQNLSVDQFETVLSEIGTVETQLFKGGVSLFAIDRIIKLVTDKNSLDKPISELTEDQQLKLFKAIFGEEAEWQT
;
A
#
# COMPACT_ATOMS: atom_id res chain seq x y z
N MET A 1 -10.36 -10.85 -8.59
CA MET A 1 -9.25 -10.82 -7.61
C MET A 1 -9.70 -11.46 -6.30
N ASN A 2 -8.90 -12.38 -5.74
CA ASN A 2 -9.16 -13.03 -4.45
C ASN A 2 -9.32 -11.97 -3.34
N GLU A 3 -10.37 -12.05 -2.52
CA GLU A 3 -10.62 -11.14 -1.38
C GLU A 3 -9.44 -11.07 -0.41
N THR A 4 -8.65 -12.13 -0.33
CA THR A 4 -7.40 -12.18 0.43
C THR A 4 -6.38 -11.19 -0.12
N ILE A 5 -6.19 -11.15 -1.44
CA ILE A 5 -5.22 -10.25 -2.10
C ILE A 5 -5.65 -8.78 -1.91
N LYS A 6 -6.95 -8.48 -2.02
CA LYS A 6 -7.47 -7.12 -1.75
C LYS A 6 -7.12 -6.65 -0.33
N LYS A 7 -7.34 -7.51 0.67
CA LYS A 7 -7.02 -7.19 2.07
C LYS A 7 -5.52 -6.97 2.27
N LEU A 8 -4.68 -7.79 1.65
CA LEU A 8 -3.23 -7.65 1.71
C LEU A 8 -2.76 -6.36 1.06
N LEU A 9 -3.30 -6.01 -0.10
CA LEU A 9 -2.98 -4.77 -0.80
C LEU A 9 -3.38 -3.54 0.03
N LYS A 10 -4.58 -3.54 0.61
CA LYS A 10 -5.01 -2.47 1.52
C LYS A 10 -4.08 -2.33 2.71
N ARG A 11 -3.68 -3.44 3.34
CA ARG A 11 -2.75 -3.42 4.47
C ARG A 11 -1.36 -2.92 4.06
N TYR A 12 -0.84 -3.38 2.93
CA TYR A 12 0.46 -2.96 2.40
C TYR A 12 0.51 -1.44 2.16
N VAL A 13 -0.53 -0.92 1.52
CA VAL A 13 -0.71 0.50 1.24
C VAL A 13 -0.81 1.33 2.54
N GLN A 14 -1.52 0.84 3.56
CA GLN A 14 -1.62 1.52 4.86
C GLN A 14 -0.28 1.57 5.60
N LEU A 15 0.45 0.46 5.65
CA LEU A 15 1.73 0.38 6.35
C LEU A 15 2.80 1.25 5.67
N THR A 16 2.90 1.19 4.35
CA THR A 16 3.82 2.04 3.57
C THR A 16 3.48 3.52 3.71
N SER A 17 2.20 3.89 3.71
CA SER A 17 1.77 5.29 3.95
C SER A 17 2.11 5.76 5.35
N TRP A 18 1.87 4.92 6.37
CA TRP A 18 2.24 5.25 7.74
C TRP A 18 3.75 5.47 7.85
N PHE A 19 4.55 4.58 7.25
CA PHE A 19 6.01 4.68 7.27
C PHE A 19 6.48 6.00 6.63
N VAL A 20 6.02 6.33 5.42
CA VAL A 20 6.39 7.58 4.72
C VAL A 20 5.94 8.83 5.50
N ALA A 21 4.73 8.81 6.08
CA ALA A 21 4.23 9.95 6.86
C ALA A 21 5.02 10.17 8.18
N ASN A 22 5.64 9.11 8.71
CA ASN A 22 6.28 9.13 10.01
C ASN A 22 7.81 8.99 9.95
N GLU A 23 8.42 8.76 8.78
CA GLU A 23 9.88 8.54 8.64
C GLU A 23 10.74 9.65 9.25
N SER A 24 10.20 10.87 9.35
CA SER A 24 10.86 12.05 9.91
C SER A 24 10.38 12.40 11.33
N ASN A 25 9.47 11.61 11.90
CA ASN A 25 8.86 11.87 13.20
C ASN A 25 9.77 11.40 14.34
N GLN A 26 10.44 12.36 14.99
CA GLN A 26 11.38 12.11 16.09
C GLN A 26 10.72 11.62 17.39
N ASN A 27 9.39 11.63 17.49
CA ASN A 27 8.65 11.17 18.66
C ASN A 27 8.33 9.67 18.65
N LEU A 28 8.59 8.97 17.55
CA LEU A 28 8.38 7.53 17.43
C LEU A 28 9.67 6.76 17.72
N SER A 29 9.56 5.61 18.38
CA SER A 29 10.73 4.79 18.67
C SER A 29 11.19 4.01 17.44
N VAL A 30 12.49 3.70 17.39
CA VAL A 30 13.08 2.86 16.34
C VAL A 30 12.36 1.51 16.27
N ASP A 31 12.05 0.90 17.42
CA ASP A 31 11.32 -0.37 17.51
C ASP A 31 9.95 -0.34 16.80
N GLN A 32 9.26 0.81 16.81
CA GLN A 32 7.98 0.97 16.09
C GLN A 32 8.19 0.95 14.57
N PHE A 33 9.25 1.60 14.08
CA PHE A 33 9.61 1.53 12.66
C PHE A 33 10.04 0.14 12.24
N GLU A 34 10.86 -0.55 13.04
CA GLU A 34 11.28 -1.92 12.77
C GLU A 34 10.09 -2.88 12.70
N THR A 35 9.12 -2.73 13.60
CA THR A 35 7.88 -3.50 13.59
C THR A 35 7.10 -3.28 12.29
N VAL A 36 6.92 -2.02 11.89
CA VAL A 36 6.19 -1.69 10.66
C VAL A 36 6.91 -2.20 9.42
N LEU A 37 8.24 -2.03 9.33
CA LEU A 37 9.05 -2.55 8.23
C LEU A 37 8.98 -4.08 8.12
N SER A 38 9.01 -4.78 9.27
CA SER A 38 8.83 -6.24 9.31
C SER A 38 7.45 -6.66 8.82
N GLU A 39 6.40 -5.93 9.19
CA GLU A 39 5.04 -6.18 8.68
C GLU A 39 4.94 -5.92 7.17
N ILE A 40 5.54 -4.83 6.67
CA ILE A 40 5.61 -4.52 5.23
C ILE A 40 6.21 -5.71 4.47
N GLY A 41 7.40 -6.18 4.86
CA GLY A 41 8.06 -7.31 4.20
C GLY A 41 7.26 -8.62 4.27
N THR A 42 6.53 -8.84 5.37
CA THR A 42 5.62 -9.99 5.51
C THR A 42 4.46 -9.91 4.52
N VAL A 43 3.82 -8.74 4.40
CA VAL A 43 2.71 -8.54 3.48
C VAL A 43 3.18 -8.61 2.03
N GLU A 44 4.34 -8.06 1.67
CA GLU A 44 4.94 -8.20 0.33
C GLU A 44 5.14 -9.66 -0.04
N THR A 45 5.71 -10.46 0.88
CA THR A 45 5.92 -11.89 0.66
C THR A 45 4.60 -12.61 0.38
N GLN A 46 3.52 -12.25 1.07
CA GLN A 46 2.20 -12.82 0.84
C GLN A 46 1.58 -12.37 -0.49
N LEU A 47 1.79 -11.11 -0.87
CA LEU A 47 1.36 -10.58 -2.17
C LEU A 47 2.08 -11.28 -3.32
N PHE A 48 3.40 -11.50 -3.22
CA PHE A 48 4.17 -12.26 -4.21
C PHE A 48 3.67 -13.70 -4.35
N LYS A 49 3.42 -14.38 -3.22
CA LYS A 49 2.82 -15.72 -3.22
C LYS A 49 1.41 -15.74 -3.84
N GLY A 50 0.68 -14.62 -3.71
CA GLY A 50 -0.62 -14.39 -4.34
C GLY A 50 -0.56 -14.02 -5.83
N GLY A 51 0.63 -13.96 -6.43
CA GLY A 51 0.81 -13.63 -7.85
C GLY A 51 0.89 -12.14 -8.16
N VAL A 52 0.98 -11.27 -7.16
CA VAL A 52 1.22 -9.84 -7.38
C VAL A 52 2.67 -9.63 -7.81
N SER A 53 2.89 -8.90 -8.90
CA SER A 53 4.22 -8.69 -9.46
C SER A 53 4.99 -7.59 -8.71
N LEU A 54 6.33 -7.66 -8.77
CA LEU A 54 7.23 -6.61 -8.28
C LEU A 54 6.88 -5.25 -8.89
N PHE A 55 6.49 -5.21 -10.17
CA PHE A 55 6.07 -4.00 -10.85
C PHE A 55 4.83 -3.34 -10.20
N ALA A 56 3.86 -4.14 -9.77
CA ALA A 56 2.69 -3.63 -9.07
C ALA A 56 3.05 -3.08 -7.68
N ILE A 57 3.94 -3.75 -6.96
CA ILE A 57 4.48 -3.26 -5.68
C ILE A 57 5.22 -1.93 -5.86
N ASP A 58 6.08 -1.83 -6.87
CA ASP A 58 6.82 -0.61 -7.22
C ASP A 58 5.88 0.57 -7.53
N ARG A 59 4.75 0.31 -8.20
CA ARG A 59 3.72 1.32 -8.46
C ARG A 59 3.02 1.80 -7.19
N ILE A 60 2.75 0.90 -6.24
CA ILE A 60 2.20 1.27 -4.93
C ILE A 60 3.18 2.20 -4.21
N ILE A 61 4.45 1.79 -4.13
CA ILE A 61 5.49 2.57 -3.44
C ILE A 61 5.58 3.95 -4.09
N LYS A 62 5.74 4.02 -5.42
CA LYS A 62 5.79 5.30 -6.14
C LYS A 62 4.60 6.19 -5.79
N LEU A 63 3.39 5.66 -5.86
CA LEU A 63 2.18 6.43 -5.61
C LEU A 63 2.07 6.93 -4.17
N VAL A 64 2.52 6.14 -3.19
CA VAL A 64 2.52 6.53 -1.76
C VAL A 64 3.67 7.51 -1.45
N THR A 65 4.83 7.36 -2.11
CA THR A 65 6.00 8.22 -1.91
C THR A 65 5.95 9.53 -2.69
N ASP A 66 5.13 9.62 -3.72
CA ASP A 66 4.90 10.86 -4.47
C ASP A 66 4.05 11.80 -3.60
N LYS A 67 4.72 12.45 -2.65
CA LYS A 67 4.23 13.26 -1.51
C LYS A 67 3.23 14.38 -1.86
N ASN A 68 2.87 14.55 -3.13
CA ASN A 68 1.91 15.54 -3.62
C ASN A 68 0.59 14.94 -4.13
N SER A 69 0.43 13.62 -4.17
CA SER A 69 -0.77 12.98 -4.75
C SER A 69 -1.85 12.65 -3.71
N LEU A 70 -1.48 12.63 -2.43
CA LEU A 70 -2.36 12.26 -1.33
C LEU A 70 -2.34 13.35 -0.28
N ASP A 71 -3.29 14.29 -0.38
CA ASP A 71 -3.50 15.37 0.60
C ASP A 71 -3.77 14.85 2.03
N LYS A 72 -4.07 13.55 2.18
CA LYS A 72 -4.45 12.90 3.43
C LYS A 72 -3.94 11.46 3.49
N PRO A 73 -3.73 10.91 4.71
CA PRO A 73 -3.47 9.49 4.90
C PRO A 73 -4.51 8.61 4.21
N ILE A 74 -4.11 7.43 3.70
CA ILE A 74 -5.02 6.53 2.97
C ILE A 74 -6.20 6.05 3.83
N SER A 75 -6.02 5.96 5.16
CA SER A 75 -7.09 5.68 6.12
C SER A 75 -8.20 6.73 6.14
N GLU A 76 -7.93 7.94 5.64
CA GLU A 76 -8.88 9.06 5.57
C GLU A 76 -9.48 9.24 4.16
N LEU A 77 -9.03 8.44 3.19
CA LEU A 77 -9.63 8.41 1.85
C LEU A 77 -10.96 7.66 1.88
N THR A 78 -11.91 8.12 1.06
CA THR A 78 -13.14 7.37 0.82
C THR A 78 -12.84 6.06 0.09
N GLU A 79 -13.73 5.07 0.19
CA GLU A 79 -13.57 3.81 -0.55
C GLU A 79 -13.41 4.04 -2.06
N ASP A 80 -14.07 5.06 -2.61
CA ASP A 80 -14.02 5.41 -4.02
C ASP A 80 -12.65 5.98 -4.43
N GLN A 81 -12.04 6.78 -3.55
CA GLN A 81 -10.66 7.27 -3.73
C GLN A 81 -9.64 6.14 -3.59
N GLN A 82 -9.83 5.26 -2.60
CA GLN A 82 -9.02 4.05 -2.45
C GLN A 82 -9.12 3.16 -3.70
N LEU A 83 -10.33 2.96 -4.24
CA LEU A 83 -10.58 2.16 -5.43
C LEU A 83 -9.93 2.77 -6.69
N LYS A 84 -10.01 4.09 -6.87
CA LYS A 84 -9.29 4.80 -7.95
C LYS A 84 -7.78 4.63 -7.82
N LEU A 85 -7.25 4.72 -6.60
CA LEU A 85 -5.85 4.44 -6.30
C LEU A 85 -5.46 3.02 -6.75
N PHE A 86 -6.25 2.02 -6.33
CA PHE A 86 -6.04 0.63 -6.71
C PHE A 86 -6.08 0.45 -8.22
N LYS A 87 -7.05 1.04 -8.92
CA LYS A 87 -7.12 0.97 -10.38
C LYS A 87 -5.90 1.62 -11.06
N ALA A 88 -5.39 2.74 -10.54
CA ALA A 88 -4.18 3.38 -11.06
C ALA A 88 -2.92 2.50 -10.87
N ILE A 89 -2.83 1.81 -9.73
CA ILE A 89 -1.72 0.90 -9.40
C ILE A 89 -1.74 -0.33 -10.30
N PHE A 90 -2.91 -0.99 -10.39
CA PHE A 90 -3.07 -2.29 -11.06
C PHE A 90 -3.43 -2.19 -12.55
N GLY A 91 -3.70 -0.99 -13.06
CA GLY A 91 -4.09 -0.72 -14.45
C GLY A 91 -5.58 -0.94 -14.74
N GLU A 92 -6.08 -0.31 -15.82
CA GLU A 92 -7.44 -0.55 -16.35
C GLU A 92 -7.61 -1.97 -16.93
N GLU A 93 -6.52 -2.67 -17.25
CA GLU A 93 -6.51 -4.07 -17.73
C GLU A 93 -6.74 -5.10 -16.62
N ALA A 94 -6.89 -4.68 -15.36
CA ALA A 94 -7.68 -5.47 -14.44
C ALA A 94 -9.14 -5.39 -14.93
N GLU A 95 -9.47 -6.08 -16.02
CA GLU A 95 -10.85 -6.47 -16.28
C GLU A 95 -11.32 -7.15 -15.00
N TRP A 96 -12.13 -6.42 -14.24
CA TRP A 96 -12.80 -6.90 -13.04
C TRP A 96 -13.88 -7.86 -13.52
N GLN A 97 -13.47 -9.01 -14.04
CA GLN A 97 -14.40 -10.03 -14.51
C GLN A 97 -15.18 -10.51 -13.29
N THR A 98 -16.40 -10.01 -13.25
CA THR A 98 -17.57 -10.51 -12.51
C THR A 98 -17.74 -12.00 -12.68
#